data_AF-A0A2X2DQP2-F1
#
_entry.id   AF-A0A2X2DQP2-F1
#
_cell.length_a   1.000
_cell.length_b   1.000
_cell.length_c   1.000
_cell.angle_alpha   90.00
_cell.angle_beta   90.00
_cell.angle_gamma   90.00
#
_symmetry.space_group_name_H-M   'P 1'
#
loop_
_entity.id
_entity.type
_entity.pdbx_description
1 polymer ?
#
loop_
_entity_poly.entity_id
_entity_poly.type
_entity_poly.pdbx_seq_one_letter_code
_entity_poly.pdbx_strand_id
1 'polypeptide(L)' 'MNNIERHACFGGWQEVYQHTSTTLNCEMKFAIYLPPMEDGQKISGFILVIRINL' A
#
# COMPACT_ATOMS: atom_id res chain seq x y z
N MET A 1 8.63 6.86 4.79
CA MET A 1 7.64 5.97 4.16
C MET A 1 8.33 4.63 3.98
N ASN A 2 7.95 3.63 4.77
CA ASN A 2 8.65 2.34 4.85
C ASN A 2 7.69 1.23 4.42
N ASN A 3 8.10 0.39 3.47
CA ASN A 3 7.37 -0.85 3.18
C ASN A 3 7.71 -1.85 4.29
N ILE A 4 6.69 -2.35 4.98
CA ILE A 4 6.86 -3.24 6.13
C ILE A 4 6.45 -4.68 5.80
N GLU A 5 5.48 -4.85 4.88
CA GLU A 5 5.01 -6.16 4.47
C GLU A 5 4.69 -6.16 2.97
N ARG A 6 4.88 -7.32 2.34
CA ARG A 6 4.55 -7.56 0.94
C ARG A 6 4.13 -9.00 0.74
N HIS A 7 2.93 -9.21 0.20
CA HIS A 7 2.34 -10.52 -0.03
C HIS A 7 1.80 -10.62 -1.45
N ALA A 8 2.06 -11.75 -2.12
CA ALA A 8 1.40 -12.05 -3.40
C ALA A 8 -0.10 -12.30 -3.15
N CYS A 9 -0.97 -11.67 -3.93
CA CYS A 9 -2.43 -11.71 -3.71
C CYS A 9 -3.19 -11.61 -5.04
N PHE A 10 -3.97 -12.62 -5.42
CA PHE A 10 -4.77 -12.66 -6.66
C PHE A 10 -4.00 -12.23 -7.93
N GLY A 11 -2.76 -12.68 -8.08
CA GLY A 11 -1.89 -12.31 -9.21
C GLY A 11 -1.25 -10.93 -9.13
N GLY A 12 -1.60 -10.14 -8.13
CA GLY A 12 -0.98 -8.85 -7.80
C GLY A 12 -0.23 -8.91 -6.47
N TRP A 13 -0.05 -7.73 -5.85
CA TRP A 13 0.66 -7.56 -4.59
C TRP A 13 -0.20 -6.80 -3.58
N GLN A 14 -0.28 -7.33 -2.37
CA GLN A 14 -0.76 -6.61 -1.21
C GLN A 14 0.46 -6.10 -0.44
N GLU A 15 0.57 -4.79 -0.30
CA GLU A 15 1.70 -4.14 0.36
C GLU A 15 1.21 -3.34 1.56
N VAL A 16 1.97 -3.38 2.65
CA VAL A 16 1.70 -2.56 3.83
C VAL A 16 2.82 -1.57 4.01
N TYR A 17 2.44 -0.32 4.23
CA TYR A 17 3.35 0.77 4.45
C TYR A 17 3.12 1.42 5.80
N GLN A 18 4.22 1.90 6.37
CA GLN A 18 4.22 2.74 7.55
C GLN A 18 4.76 4.14 7.23
N HIS A 19 4.08 5.16 7.73
CA HIS A 19 4.54 6.54 7.64
C HIS A 19 4.17 7.33 8.89
N THR A 20 5.01 8.29 9.24
CA THR A 20 4.65 9.33 10.20
C THR A 20 3.68 10.30 9.51
N SER A 21 2.48 10.48 10.07
CA SER A 21 1.51 11.46 9.62
C SER A 21 1.84 12.82 10.22
N THR A 22 2.12 13.81 9.39
CA THR A 22 2.37 15.20 9.85
C THR A 22 1.09 15.86 10.34
N THR A 23 -0.07 15.48 9.81
CA THR A 23 -1.38 16.03 10.22
C THR A 23 -1.86 15.44 11.54
N LEU A 24 -1.64 14.14 11.78
CA LEU A 24 -2.09 13.44 13.00
C LEU A 24 -0.98 13.30 14.05
N ASN A 25 0.27 13.64 13.69
CA ASN A 25 1.46 13.54 14.54
C ASN A 25 1.68 12.14 15.15
N CYS A 26 1.44 11.09 14.36
CA CYS A 26 1.61 9.70 14.81
C CYS A 26 2.04 8.77 13.66
N GLU A 27 2.54 7.58 14.03
CA GLU A 27 2.83 6.51 13.09
C GLU A 27 1.54 5.87 12.58
N MET A 28 1.38 5.84 11.26
CA MET A 28 0.20 5.32 10.58
C MET A 28 0.59 4.14 9.69
N LYS A 29 -0.29 3.13 9.65
CA LYS A 29 -0.16 2.00 8.73
C LYS A 29 -1.31 1.99 7.73
N PHE A 30 -0.99 1.69 6.48
CA PHE A 30 -1.98 1.48 5.45
C PHE A 30 -1.56 0.39 4.48
N ALA A 31 -2.56 -0.28 3.94
CA ALA A 31 -2.41 -1.36 2.98
C ALA A 31 -2.80 -0.85 1.59
N ILE A 32 -2.03 -1.22 0.57
CA ILE A 32 -2.39 -1.01 -0.83
C ILE A 32 -2.47 -2.35 -1.54
N TYR A 33 -3.48 -2.51 -2.40
CA TYR A 33 -3.51 -3.59 -3.38
C TYR A 33 -3.05 -3.08 -4.74
N LEU A 34 -1.99 -3.69 -5.26
CA LEU A 34 -1.47 -3.49 -6.60
C LEU A 34 -1.93 -4.66 -7.48
N PRO A 35 -2.76 -4.43 -8.51
CA PRO A 35 -3.17 -5.50 -9.42
C PRO A 35 -1.97 -6.04 -10.23
N PRO A 36 -2.11 -7.21 -10.88
CA PRO A 36 -1.11 -7.69 -11.84
C PRO A 36 -0.83 -6.62 -12.90
N MET A 37 0.44 -6.22 -13.05
CA MET A 37 0.87 -5.21 -14.02
C MET A 37 2.30 -5.48 -14.48
N GLU A 38 2.69 -4.92 -15.62
CA GLU A 38 4.07 -4.99 -16.12
C GLU A 38 4.97 -3.94 -15.44
N ASP A 39 6.27 -4.24 -15.33
CA ASP A 39 7.23 -3.34 -14.71
C ASP A 39 7.31 -2.00 -15.48
N GLY A 40 7.17 -0.90 -14.74
CA GLY A 40 7.18 0.46 -15.31
C GLY A 40 5.85 0.90 -15.93
N GLN A 41 4.82 0.04 -15.93
CA GLN A 41 3.50 0.42 -16.38
C GLN A 41 2.86 1.42 -15.39
N LYS A 42 2.42 2.57 -15.90
CA LYS A 42 1.65 3.51 -15.10
C LYS A 42 0.29 2.90 -14.79
N ILE A 43 0.00 2.73 -13.51
CA ILE A 43 -1.29 2.22 -13.07
C ILE A 43 -2.34 3.32 -13.28
N SER A 44 -3.25 3.09 -14.20
CA SER A 44 -4.46 3.88 -14.40
C SER A 44 -5.64 3.02 -13.96
N GLY A 45 -5.98 3.09 -12.68
CA GLY A 45 -7.04 2.26 -12.11
C GLY A 45 -7.27 2.52 -10.63
N PHE A 46 -8.29 1.87 -10.08
CA PHE A 46 -8.63 1.96 -8.66
C PHE A 46 -7.58 1.19 -7.83
N ILE A 47 -6.77 1.92 -7.06
CA ILE A 47 -5.93 1.33 -6.02
C ILE A 47 -6.77 1.27 -4.75
N LEU A 48 -6.99 0.07 -4.23
CA LEU A 48 -7.65 -0.08 -2.94
C LEU A 48 -6.65 0.28 -1.84
N VAL A 49 -6.97 1.34 -1.08
CA VAL A 49 -6.22 1.74 0.11
C VAL A 49 -7.06 1.41 1.33
N ILE A 50 -6.53 0.57 2.21
CA ILE A 50 -7.17 0.19 3.46
C ILE A 50 -6.38 0.82 4.61
N ARG A 51 -7.06 1.62 5.45
CA ARG A 51 -6.46 2.09 6.70
C ARG A 51 -6.35 0.90 7.65
N ILE A 52 -5.13 0.57 8.04
CA ILE A 52 -4.89 -0.39 9.12
C ILE A 52 -4.76 0.45 10.38
N ASN A 53 -5.86 0.57 11.14
CA ASN A 53 -5.75 1.11 12.49
C ASN A 53 -4.89 0.11 13.29
N LEU A 54 -3.81 0.60 13.89
CA LEU A 54 -3.17 -0.10 14.98
C LEU A 54 -4.06 -0.03 16.22
#